data_AF-A0AAD0LWP2-F1
#
_entry.id   AF-A0AAD0LWP2-F1
#
_cell.length_a   1.000
_cell.length_b   1.000
_cell.length_c   1.000
_cell.angle_alpha   90.00
_cell.angle_beta   90.00
_cell.angle_gamma   90.00
#
_symmetry.space_group_name_H-M   'P 1'
#
loop_
_entity.id
_entity.type
_entity.pdbx_description
1 polymer ?
#
loop_
_entity_poly.entity_id
_entity_poly.type
_entity_poly.pdbx_seq_one_letter_code
_entity_poly.pdbx_strand_id
1 'polypeptide(L)'
;MSNPGEYTHVAKRLGEYLDTIATLSDVLVESTVAREDSDEGPPQSSLDSRCEAGVQTAIRLLAMAAYADLQSMAQGLGIPE
;
A
#
# COMPACT_ATOMS: atom_id res chain seq x y z
N MET A 1 -3.12 -25.52 17.23
CA MET A 1 -4.40 -24.80 17.30
C MET A 1 -4.07 -23.33 17.44
N SER A 2 -4.26 -22.55 16.39
CA SER A 2 -3.93 -21.13 16.38
C SER A 2 -4.83 -20.36 17.35
N ASN A 3 -4.26 -19.38 18.04
CA ASN A 3 -4.94 -18.66 19.11
C ASN A 3 -5.85 -17.57 18.49
N PRO A 4 -7.15 -17.48 18.83
CA PRO A 4 -8.05 -16.44 18.31
C PRO A 4 -7.53 -15.00 18.47
N GLY A 5 -6.73 -14.76 19.51
CA GLY A 5 -6.07 -13.47 19.73
C GLY A 5 -5.06 -13.11 18.63
N GLU A 6 -4.33 -14.09 18.08
CA GLU A 6 -3.34 -13.85 17.02
C GLU A 6 -4.00 -13.35 15.74
N TYR A 7 -5.16 -13.92 15.38
CA TYR A 7 -5.90 -13.49 14.19
C TYR A 7 -6.49 -12.08 14.31
N THR A 8 -6.84 -11.65 15.53
CA THR A 8 -7.32 -10.29 15.77
C THR A 8 -6.21 -9.26 15.52
N HIS A 9 -4.98 -9.57 15.95
CA HIS A 9 -3.83 -8.70 15.68
C HIS A 9 -3.46 -8.65 14.20
N VAL A 10 -3.52 -9.79 13.50
CA VAL A 10 -3.27 -9.85 12.05
C VAL A 10 -4.33 -9.08 11.27
N ALA A 11 -5.61 -9.24 11.59
CA ALA A 11 -6.71 -8.51 10.94
C ALA A 11 -6.59 -6.99 11.14
N LYS A 12 -6.23 -6.53 12.35
CA LYS A 12 -5.99 -5.11 12.62
C LYS A 12 -4.84 -4.57 11.75
N ARG A 13 -3.73 -5.29 11.69
CA ARG A 13 -2.56 -4.91 10.90
C ARG A 13 -2.85 -4.89 9.40
N LEU A 14 -3.67 -5.81 8.90
CA LEU A 14 -4.17 -5.79 7.53
C LEU A 14 -4.96 -4.51 7.22
N GLY A 15 -5.84 -4.09 8.14
CA GLY A 15 -6.54 -2.81 8.03
C GLY A 15 -5.56 -1.64 7.95
N GLU A 16 -4.56 -1.59 8.83
CA GLU A 16 -3.53 -0.54 8.83
C GLU A 16 -2.73 -0.50 7.52
N TYR A 17 -2.40 -1.65 6.92
CA TYR A 17 -1.74 -1.70 5.61
C TYR A 17 -2.63 -1.15 4.50
N LEU A 18 -3.92 -1.54 4.47
CA LEU A 18 -4.85 -1.09 3.43
C LEU A 18 -5.12 0.41 3.53
N ASP A 19 -5.30 0.94 4.74
CA ASP A 19 -5.47 2.39 4.97
C ASP A 19 -4.22 3.18 4.54
N THR A 20 -3.04 2.64 4.82
CA THR A 20 -1.77 3.27 4.40
C THR A 20 -1.64 3.24 2.87
N ILE A 21 -1.97 2.12 2.22
CA ILE A 21 -1.96 2.01 0.76
C ILE A 21 -2.94 3.01 0.12
N ALA A 22 -4.14 3.15 0.68
CA ALA A 22 -5.12 4.13 0.22
C ALA A 22 -4.55 5.55 0.29
N THR A 23 -4.02 5.94 1.44
CA THR A 23 -3.40 7.26 1.66
C THR A 23 -2.26 7.53 0.68
N LEU A 24 -1.37 6.56 0.45
CA LEU A 24 -0.26 6.70 -0.50
C LEU A 24 -0.74 6.75 -1.96
N SER A 25 -1.86 6.09 -2.26
CA SER A 25 -2.46 6.14 -3.60
C SER A 25 -3.08 7.51 -3.87
N ASP A 26 -3.72 8.13 -2.87
CA ASP A 26 -4.24 9.49 -2.97
C ASP A 26 -3.12 10.50 -3.28
N VAL A 27 -1.96 10.36 -2.63
CA VAL A 27 -0.77 11.19 -2.93
C VAL A 27 -0.32 11.06 -4.40
N LEU A 28 -0.35 9.84 -4.97
CA LEU A 28 0.00 9.64 -6.38
C LEU A 28 -1.05 10.24 -7.33
N VAL A 29 -2.33 10.16 -6.98
CA VAL A 29 -3.42 10.77 -7.75
C VAL A 29 -3.28 12.28 -7.74
N GLU A 30 -3.09 12.90 -6.58
CA GLU A 30 -2.86 14.35 -6.45
C GLU A 30 -1.63 14.79 -7.26
N SER A 31 -0.52 14.04 -7.20
CA SER A 31 0.67 14.32 -8.02
C SER A 31 0.36 14.27 -9.51
N THR A 32 -0.45 13.29 -9.95
CA THR A 32 -0.83 13.14 -11.36
C THR A 32 -1.74 14.27 -11.82
N VAL A 33 -2.76 14.62 -11.03
CA VAL A 33 -3.68 15.74 -11.33
C VAL A 33 -2.93 17.06 -11.41
N ALA A 34 -2.04 17.33 -10.44
CA ALA A 34 -1.22 18.55 -10.44
C ALA A 34 -0.34 18.67 -11.70
N ARG A 35 0.10 17.54 -12.28
CA ARG A 35 0.86 17.51 -13.54
C ARG A 35 -0.02 17.80 -14.76
N GLU A 36 -1.21 17.23 -14.82
CA GLU A 36 -2.18 17.46 -15.90
C GLU A 36 -2.64 18.93 -15.93
N ASP A 37 -2.81 19.56 -14.77
CA ASP A 37 -3.17 20.98 -14.65
C ASP A 37 -2.00 21.94 -14.96
N SER A 38 -0.76 21.45 -14.95
CA SER A 38 0.46 22.26 -15.12
C SER A 38 1.01 22.26 -16.55
N ASP A 39 0.20 21.95 -17.57
CA ASP A 39 0.61 21.81 -18.98
C ASP A 39 1.21 23.09 -19.63
N GLU A 40 1.34 24.20 -18.88
CA GLU A 40 2.10 25.42 -19.26
C GLU A 40 3.39 25.67 -18.44
N GLY A 41 3.76 24.76 -17.52
CA GLY A 41 4.86 24.92 -16.56
C GLY A 41 6.22 24.33 -16.97
N PRO A 42 7.33 24.75 -16.33
CA PRO A 42 8.69 24.29 -16.64
C PRO A 42 8.87 22.78 -16.41
N PRO A 43 9.90 22.15 -17.02
CA PRO A 43 10.08 20.69 -16.99
C PRO A 43 10.14 20.15 -15.56
N GLN A 44 9.41 19.05 -15.33
CA GLN A 44 9.27 18.38 -14.03
C GLN A 44 10.62 18.20 -13.32
N SER A 45 10.64 18.44 -12.01
CA SER A 45 11.85 18.23 -11.22
C SER A 45 12.15 16.73 -11.11
N SER A 46 13.44 16.36 -11.14
CA SER A 46 13.87 14.97 -10.92
C SER A 46 13.60 14.49 -9.48
N LEU A 47 13.25 15.41 -8.57
CA LEU A 47 12.84 15.10 -7.20
C LEU A 47 11.40 14.57 -7.17
N ASP A 48 10.50 15.09 -8.00
CA ASP A 48 9.09 14.66 -8.05
C ASP A 48 8.97 13.22 -8.56
N SER A 49 9.72 12.88 -9.63
CA SER A 49 9.73 11.50 -10.16
C SER A 49 10.33 10.48 -9.19
N ARG A 50 11.32 10.87 -8.38
CA ARG A 50 11.88 10.01 -7.32
C ARG A 50 10.90 9.83 -6.17
N CYS A 51 10.13 10.88 -5.83
CA CYS A 51 9.09 10.81 -4.82
C CYS A 51 7.99 9.83 -5.23
N GLU A 52 7.45 9.96 -6.45
CA GLU A 52 6.43 9.05 -7.01
C GLU A 52 6.92 7.59 -7.00
N ALA A 53 8.14 7.33 -7.47
CA ALA A 53 8.72 5.99 -7.47
C ALA A 53 8.90 5.43 -6.04
N GLY A 54 9.25 6.28 -5.08
CA GLY A 54 9.35 5.92 -3.67
C GLY A 54 7.99 5.51 -3.08
N VAL A 55 6.95 6.29 -3.35
CA VAL A 55 5.58 6.01 -2.92
C VAL A 55 5.05 4.72 -3.54
N GLN A 56 5.24 4.50 -4.85
CA GLN A 56 4.89 3.25 -5.53
C GLN A 56 5.62 2.04 -4.94
N THR A 57 6.90 2.21 -4.59
CA THR A 57 7.69 1.15 -3.93
C THR A 57 7.14 0.85 -2.54
N ALA A 58 6.78 1.87 -1.76
CA ALA A 58 6.19 1.69 -0.43
C ALA A 58 4.85 0.94 -0.51
N ILE A 59 3.97 1.31 -1.44
CA ILE A 59 2.71 0.60 -1.70
C ILE A 59 2.97 -0.88 -2.00
N ARG A 60 3.94 -1.18 -2.88
CA ARG A 60 4.28 -2.56 -3.22
C ARG A 60 4.73 -3.37 -2.01
N LEU A 61 5.59 -2.80 -1.16
CA LEU A 61 6.09 -3.48 0.05
C LEU A 61 4.96 -3.75 1.05
N LEU A 62 4.07 -2.78 1.25
CA LEU A 62 2.90 -2.94 2.12
C LEU A 62 1.94 -4.00 1.58
N ALA A 63 1.69 -4.02 0.27
CA ALA A 63 0.83 -5.02 -0.37
C ALA A 63 1.41 -6.45 -0.21
N MET A 64 2.72 -6.60 -0.36
CA MET A 64 3.39 -7.89 -0.13
C MET A 64 3.30 -8.35 1.33
N ALA A 65 3.46 -7.43 2.29
CA ALA A 65 3.31 -7.73 3.71
C ALA A 65 1.87 -8.12 4.06
N ALA A 66 0.88 -7.39 3.53
CA ALA A 66 -0.54 -7.70 3.68
C ALA A 66 -0.88 -9.06 3.08
N TYR A 67 -0.36 -9.38 1.89
CA TYR A 67 -0.55 -10.68 1.26
C TYR A 67 0.00 -11.83 2.13
N ALA A 68 1.21 -11.68 2.68
CA ALA A 68 1.81 -12.70 3.55
C ALA A 68 0.97 -12.93 4.82
N ASP A 69 0.46 -11.86 5.43
CA ASP A 69 -0.43 -11.92 6.58
C ASP A 69 -1.77 -12.61 6.26
N LEU A 70 -2.37 -12.29 5.11
CA LEU A 70 -3.58 -12.94 4.60
C LEU A 70 -3.37 -14.43 4.35
N GLN A 71 -2.26 -14.80 3.70
CA GLN A 71 -1.94 -16.21 3.42
C GLN A 71 -1.73 -16.99 4.73
N SER A 72 -1.01 -16.41 5.69
CA SER A 72 -0.82 -17.03 7.01
C SER A 72 -2.14 -17.25 7.74
N MET A 73 -3.05 -16.27 7.69
CA MET A 73 -4.38 -16.39 8.28
C MET A 73 -5.23 -17.45 7.55
N ALA A 74 -5.22 -17.48 6.22
CA ALA A 74 -5.94 -18.46 5.41
C ALA A 74 -5.50 -19.90 5.72
N GLN A 75 -4.19 -20.15 5.75
CA GLN A 75 -3.61 -21.44 6.13
C GLN A 75 -3.99 -21.83 7.57
N GLY A 76 -3.95 -20.87 8.50
CA GLY A 76 -4.36 -21.09 9.88
C GLY A 76 -5.85 -21.43 10.06
N LEU A 77 -6.70 -21.00 9.11
CA LEU A 77 -8.12 -21.33 9.04
C LEU A 77 -8.41 -22.60 8.22
N GLY A 78 -7.39 -23.22 7.61
CA GLY A 78 -7.53 -24.41 6.77
C GLY A 78 -8.06 -24.12 5.36
N ILE A 79 -7.97 -22.87 4.88
CA ILE A 79 -8.30 -22.50 3.50
C ILE A 79 -7.10 -22.90 2.62
N PRO A 80 -7.32 -23.68 1.54
CA PRO A 80 -6.26 -24.08 0.63
C PRO A 80 -5.71 -22.90 -0.19
N GLU A 81 -4.48 -23.07 -0.72
CA GLU A 81 -3.79 -22.08 -1.58
C GLU A 81 -4.44 -21.87 -2.95
#